data_AF-A0A6P6X2P0-F1
#
_entry.id   AF-A0A6P6X2P0-F1
#
_cell.length_a   1.000
_cell.length_b   1.000
_cell.length_c   1.000
_cell.angle_alpha   90.00
_cell.angle_beta   90.00
_cell.angle_gamma   90.00
#
_symmetry.space_group_name_H-M   'P 1'
#
loop_
_entity.id
_entity.type
_entity.pdbx_description
1 polymer ?
#
loop_
_entity_poly.entity_id
_entity_poly.type
_entity_poly.pdbx_seq_one_letter_code
_entity_poly.pdbx_strand_id
1 'polypeptide(L)'
;METTFYRTLASFDRIPTYHALRKLAQKHRALMNLQLGEICSVVVSSPRLAKEIMKTHDLAFANRTQFRAGEILDYNCLDMVLCEYGGFWRQMRKYACTLELLSAKNVRSFESIRQDEALHLISSIKTLASSYTSSVVCRAAFGKHINKLEGTKAATGQLGHEELVDVLLRIQASCKYQVPITKHNIKAVIPDMLVGVIDNPFTTIEWTVSEMTRNPGVMAKAQSETREAFRGEKDKKKIEETDIQHLLNLYTVSFR
;
A
#
# COMPACT_ATOMS: atom_id res chain seq x y z
N MET A 1 -27.59 29.86 4.81
CA MET A 1 -26.33 29.38 5.40
C MET A 1 -25.56 28.41 4.48
N GLU A 2 -26.07 28.05 3.30
CA GLU A 2 -25.43 27.09 2.37
C GLU A 2 -24.47 27.71 1.35
N THR A 3 -24.68 28.96 0.92
CA THR A 3 -23.87 29.62 -0.12
C THR A 3 -22.46 30.00 0.34
N THR A 4 -22.19 30.00 1.64
CA THR A 4 -20.86 30.32 2.21
C THR A 4 -19.91 29.11 2.21
N PHE A 5 -20.45 27.88 2.19
CA PHE A 5 -19.65 26.65 2.30
C PHE A 5 -19.02 26.23 0.96
N TYR A 6 -19.79 26.18 -0.12
CA TYR A 6 -19.28 25.82 -1.46
C TYR A 6 -18.25 26.81 -2.00
N ARG A 7 -18.42 28.12 -1.74
CA ARG A 7 -17.41 29.13 -2.08
C ARG A 7 -16.07 28.90 -1.38
N THR A 8 -16.10 28.32 -0.18
CA THR A 8 -14.89 28.10 0.60
C THR A 8 -14.06 26.95 0.01
N LEU A 9 -14.67 25.82 -0.40
CA LEU A 9 -13.94 24.74 -1.08
C LEU A 9 -13.48 25.14 -2.49
N ALA A 10 -14.32 25.83 -3.27
CA ALA A 10 -13.92 26.34 -4.59
C ALA A 10 -12.80 27.40 -4.51
N SER A 11 -12.71 28.16 -3.40
CA SER A 11 -11.58 29.09 -3.17
C SER A 11 -10.24 28.39 -2.93
N PHE A 12 -10.25 27.06 -2.73
CA PHE A 12 -9.06 26.23 -2.53
C PHE A 12 -8.64 25.41 -3.76
N ASP A 13 -9.21 25.66 -4.94
CA ASP A 13 -8.92 24.92 -6.19
C ASP A 13 -7.42 24.83 -6.56
N ARG A 14 -6.57 25.69 -5.99
CA ARG A 14 -5.11 25.70 -6.21
C ARG A 14 -4.28 25.08 -5.09
N ILE A 15 -4.91 24.56 -4.04
CA ILE A 15 -4.23 24.02 -2.86
C ILE A 15 -4.64 22.55 -2.68
N PRO A 16 -3.70 21.63 -2.41
CA PRO A 16 -4.05 20.23 -2.14
C PRO A 16 -5.11 20.10 -1.05
N THR A 17 -6.08 19.21 -1.25
CA THR A 17 -7.29 19.08 -0.43
C THR A 17 -6.99 18.96 1.07
N TYR A 18 -5.96 18.19 1.44
CA TYR A 18 -5.59 18.01 2.85
C TYR A 18 -5.07 19.29 3.51
N HIS A 19 -4.44 20.21 2.77
CA HIS A 19 -4.04 21.53 3.28
C HIS A 19 -5.25 22.44 3.48
N ALA A 20 -6.22 22.41 2.57
CA ALA A 20 -7.48 23.13 2.71
C ALA A 20 -8.25 22.65 3.95
N LEU A 21 -8.38 21.33 4.12
CA LEU A 21 -9.00 20.73 5.30
C LEU A 21 -8.30 21.11 6.60
N ARG A 22 -6.95 21.14 6.62
CA ARG A 22 -6.18 21.58 7.78
C ARG A 22 -6.46 23.04 8.15
N LYS A 23 -6.51 23.95 7.17
CA LYS A 23 -6.84 25.36 7.39
C LYS A 23 -8.27 25.54 7.93
N LEU A 24 -9.22 24.76 7.41
CA LEU A 24 -10.60 24.75 7.89
C LEU A 24 -10.71 24.23 9.32
N ALA A 25 -10.00 23.14 9.65
CA ALA A 25 -9.95 22.60 11.00
C ALA A 25 -9.37 23.59 12.02
N GLN A 26 -8.36 24.38 11.63
CA GLN A 26 -7.80 25.45 12.47
C GLN A 26 -8.81 26.58 12.73
N LYS A 27 -9.70 26.87 11.78
CA LYS A 27 -10.70 27.94 11.90
C LYS A 27 -11.96 27.52 12.66
N HIS A 28 -12.44 26.29 12.46
CA HIS A 28 -13.77 25.87 12.92
C HIS A 28 -13.76 24.93 14.13
N ARG A 29 -12.79 24.01 14.22
CA ARG A 29 -12.47 23.05 15.32
C ARG A 29 -11.94 21.74 14.70
N ALA A 30 -11.35 20.89 15.53
CA ALA A 30 -10.81 19.59 15.12
C ALA A 30 -11.87 18.52 14.78
N LEU A 31 -13.15 18.82 14.98
CA LEU A 31 -14.29 18.03 14.52
C LEU A 31 -15.25 19.01 13.82
N MET A 32 -15.48 18.81 12.53
CA MET A 32 -16.31 19.72 11.73
C MET A 32 -17.16 18.96 10.72
N ASN A 33 -18.38 19.46 10.48
CA ASN A 33 -19.23 18.99 9.40
C ASN A 33 -18.86 19.73 8.10
N LEU A 34 -18.71 18.98 7.02
CA LEU A 34 -18.32 19.47 5.71
C LEU A 34 -19.26 18.88 4.66
N GLN A 35 -19.96 19.77 3.96
CA GLN A 35 -20.80 19.38 2.84
C GLN A 35 -19.97 19.37 1.55
N LEU A 36 -19.76 18.17 0.99
CA LEU A 36 -19.01 17.90 -0.25
C LEU A 36 -20.02 17.55 -1.35
N GLY A 37 -20.48 18.57 -2.10
CA GLY A 37 -21.56 18.36 -3.05
C GLY A 37 -22.84 17.95 -2.32
N GLU A 38 -23.44 16.82 -2.70
CA GLU A 38 -24.62 16.26 -2.05
C GLU A 38 -24.29 15.43 -0.79
N ILE A 39 -23.01 15.19 -0.52
CA ILE A 39 -22.57 14.32 0.57
C ILE A 39 -22.23 15.17 1.81
N CYS A 40 -22.89 14.88 2.94
CA CYS A 40 -22.53 15.45 4.23
C CYS A 40 -21.48 14.57 4.92
N SER A 41 -20.27 15.10 5.11
CA SER A 41 -19.13 14.39 5.70
C SER A 41 -18.71 15.01 7.02
N VAL A 42 -18.25 14.18 7.96
CA VAL A 42 -17.62 14.64 9.21
C VAL A 42 -16.11 14.53 9.07
N VAL A 43 -15.40 15.65 9.27
CA VAL A 43 -13.93 15.69 9.19
C VAL A 43 -13.35 15.73 10.61
N VAL A 44 -12.44 14.80 10.88
CA VAL A 44 -11.73 14.68 12.15
C VAL A 44 -10.26 15.01 11.93
N SER A 45 -9.74 16.01 12.65
CA SER A 45 -8.37 16.51 12.49
C SER A 45 -7.58 16.54 13.81
N SER A 46 -8.03 15.80 14.83
CA SER A 46 -7.30 15.62 16.10
C SER A 46 -6.85 14.17 16.27
N PRO A 47 -5.57 13.91 16.62
CA PRO A 47 -5.08 12.57 16.91
C PRO A 47 -5.85 11.86 18.03
N ARG A 48 -6.32 12.60 19.04
CA ARG A 48 -7.10 12.04 20.15
C ARG A 48 -8.45 11.50 19.67
N LEU A 49 -9.16 12.30 18.86
CA LEU A 49 -10.45 11.91 18.29
C LEU A 49 -10.30 10.80 17.24
N ALA A 50 -9.26 10.87 16.40
CA ALA A 50 -8.96 9.80 15.45
C ALA A 50 -8.70 8.47 16.17
N LYS A 51 -7.95 8.49 17.29
CA LYS A 51 -7.72 7.30 18.12
C LYS A 51 -9.03 6.76 18.71
N GLU A 52 -9.90 7.63 19.20
CA GLU A 52 -11.20 7.24 19.77
C GLU A 52 -12.11 6.59 18.72
N ILE A 53 -12.19 7.18 17.52
CA ILE A 53 -12.97 6.63 16.39
C ILE A 53 -12.38 5.30 15.90
N MET A 54 -11.06 5.22 15.74
CA MET A 54 -10.39 4.06 15.13
C MET A 54 -10.10 2.91 16.12
N LYS A 55 -10.24 3.12 17.43
CA LYS A 55 -9.98 2.08 18.44
C LYS A 55 -11.16 1.78 19.35
N THR A 56 -11.86 2.81 19.83
CA THR A 56 -12.96 2.62 20.79
C THR A 56 -14.28 2.38 20.08
N HIS A 57 -14.50 3.07 18.95
CA HIS A 57 -15.72 2.97 18.15
C HIS A 57 -15.45 2.37 16.77
N ASP A 58 -14.38 1.59 16.63
CA ASP A 58 -13.88 1.08 15.35
C ASP A 58 -14.94 0.33 14.53
N LEU A 59 -15.77 -0.49 15.19
CA LEU A 59 -16.84 -1.24 14.55
C LEU A 59 -17.96 -0.34 14.00
N ALA A 60 -18.29 0.75 14.68
CA ALA A 60 -19.32 1.70 14.23
C ALA A 60 -18.88 2.48 12.98
N PHE A 61 -17.57 2.66 12.80
CA PHE A 61 -16.96 3.34 11.65
C PHE A 61 -16.22 2.39 10.69
N ALA A 62 -16.48 1.09 10.81
CA ALA A 62 -15.82 0.08 9.98
C ALA A 62 -16.31 0.09 8.53
N ASN A 63 -17.60 0.41 8.33
CA ASN A 63 -18.20 0.49 7.00
C ASN A 63 -17.64 1.65 6.19
N ARG A 64 -17.49 1.42 4.88
CA ARG A 64 -17.01 2.40 3.91
C ARG A 64 -18.21 2.99 3.16
N THR A 65 -18.10 4.26 2.82
CA THR A 65 -19.10 4.91 1.98
C THR A 65 -19.02 4.31 0.58
N GLN A 66 -20.06 3.58 0.18
CA GLN A 66 -20.18 3.08 -1.18
C GLN A 66 -20.45 4.25 -2.12
N PHE A 67 -19.67 4.35 -3.20
CA PHE A 67 -19.89 5.31 -4.27
C PHE A 67 -20.06 4.54 -5.58
N ARG A 68 -20.88 5.08 -6.49
CA ARG A 68 -21.29 4.41 -7.75
C ARG A 68 -20.14 3.85 -8.58
N ALA A 69 -18.98 4.51 -8.60
CA ALA A 69 -17.83 4.00 -9.34
C ALA A 69 -17.26 2.71 -8.73
N GLY A 70 -17.30 2.52 -7.40
CA GLY A 70 -16.94 1.26 -6.76
C GLY A 70 -17.89 0.11 -7.12
N GLU A 71 -19.20 0.38 -7.28
CA GLU A 71 -20.15 -0.64 -7.74
C GLU A 71 -19.80 -1.17 -9.14
N ILE A 72 -19.32 -0.29 -10.02
CA ILE A 72 -18.99 -0.62 -11.41
C ILE A 72 -17.61 -1.28 -11.51
N LEU A 73 -16.61 -0.72 -10.83
CA LEU A 73 -15.22 -1.17 -10.94
C LEU A 73 -14.97 -2.48 -10.15
N ASP A 74 -15.60 -2.62 -8.99
CA ASP A 74 -15.27 -3.67 -8.02
C ASP A 74 -16.33 -4.76 -7.95
N TYR A 75 -17.02 -5.00 -9.07
CA TYR A 75 -18.07 -6.03 -9.21
C TYR A 75 -19.13 -5.91 -8.09
N ASN A 76 -19.73 -4.74 -7.94
CA ASN A 76 -20.69 -4.42 -6.87
C ASN A 76 -20.07 -4.40 -5.45
N CYS A 77 -18.88 -3.81 -5.32
CA CYS A 77 -18.11 -3.72 -4.07
C CYS A 77 -17.87 -5.11 -3.42
N LEU A 78 -17.55 -6.10 -4.24
CA LEU A 78 -17.20 -7.46 -3.82
C LEU A 78 -15.70 -7.64 -3.55
N ASP A 79 -14.96 -6.53 -3.60
CA ASP A 79 -13.55 -6.36 -3.27
C ASP A 79 -13.32 -6.37 -1.75
N MET A 80 -12.14 -5.96 -1.29
CA MET A 80 -11.78 -5.93 0.14
C MET A 80 -11.66 -4.50 0.70
N VAL A 81 -11.53 -3.48 -0.15
CA VAL A 81 -11.31 -2.08 0.22
C VAL A 81 -12.61 -1.32 0.44
N LEU A 82 -13.61 -1.51 -0.42
CA LEU A 82 -14.89 -0.82 -0.45
C LEU A 82 -16.07 -1.67 0.05
N CYS A 83 -15.91 -2.99 0.14
CA CYS A 83 -16.97 -3.86 0.63
C CYS A 83 -17.37 -3.54 2.08
N GLU A 84 -18.62 -3.84 2.41
CA GLU A 84 -19.12 -3.63 3.77
C GLU A 84 -18.42 -4.55 4.77
N TYR A 85 -18.28 -4.04 5.99
CA TYR A 85 -17.72 -4.82 7.07
C TYR A 85 -18.66 -5.98 7.41
N GLY A 86 -18.20 -7.20 7.19
CA GLY A 86 -19.01 -8.39 7.38
C GLY A 86 -18.20 -9.67 7.50
N GLY A 87 -18.89 -10.81 7.47
CA GLY A 87 -18.24 -12.13 7.53
C GLY A 87 -17.24 -12.33 6.39
N PHE A 88 -17.61 -11.90 5.18
CA PHE A 88 -16.75 -11.94 3.99
C PHE A 88 -15.46 -11.14 4.19
N TRP A 89 -15.57 -9.84 4.52
CA TRP A 89 -14.41 -8.96 4.73
C TRP A 89 -13.47 -9.51 5.80
N ARG A 90 -14.00 -9.94 6.95
CA ARG A 90 -13.19 -10.52 8.04
C ARG A 90 -12.46 -11.78 7.59
N GLN A 91 -13.13 -12.64 6.82
CA GLN A 91 -12.55 -13.87 6.30
C GLN A 91 -11.43 -13.57 5.30
N MET A 92 -11.67 -12.69 4.32
CA MET A 92 -10.66 -12.28 3.34
C MET A 92 -9.46 -11.62 4.01
N ARG A 93 -9.68 -10.70 4.96
CA ARG A 93 -8.61 -10.03 5.68
C ARG A 93 -7.77 -10.98 6.53
N LYS A 94 -8.41 -11.90 7.25
CA LYS A 94 -7.73 -12.85 8.14
C LYS A 94 -7.00 -13.94 7.35
N TYR A 95 -7.71 -14.66 6.50
CA TYR A 95 -7.18 -15.88 5.87
C TYR A 95 -6.38 -15.55 4.61
N ALA A 96 -6.93 -14.79 3.66
CA ALA A 96 -6.20 -14.46 2.44
C ALA A 96 -5.04 -13.49 2.74
N CYS A 97 -5.30 -12.32 3.34
CA CYS A 97 -4.24 -11.33 3.50
C CYS A 97 -3.25 -11.67 4.62
N THR A 98 -3.74 -11.90 5.84
CA THR A 98 -2.84 -11.96 7.02
C THR A 98 -2.11 -13.30 7.13
N LEU A 99 -2.81 -14.41 6.90
CA LEU A 99 -2.25 -15.75 7.11
C LEU A 99 -1.58 -16.33 5.87
N GLU A 100 -2.10 -16.04 4.67
CA GLU A 100 -1.68 -16.73 3.45
C GLU A 100 -0.90 -15.84 2.47
N LEU A 101 -1.11 -14.52 2.41
CA LEU A 101 -0.40 -13.67 1.44
C LEU A 101 0.72 -12.85 2.07
N LEU A 102 0.40 -12.13 3.15
CA LEU A 102 1.31 -11.22 3.86
C LEU A 102 1.89 -11.86 5.12
N SER A 103 1.89 -13.20 5.20
CA SER A 103 2.57 -13.90 6.27
C SER A 103 4.07 -13.64 6.21
N ALA A 104 4.75 -13.61 7.35
CA ALA A 104 6.20 -13.40 7.37
C ALA A 104 6.97 -14.45 6.52
N LYS A 105 6.42 -15.66 6.41
CA LYS A 105 6.97 -16.72 5.54
C LYS A 105 6.89 -16.32 4.06
N ASN A 106 5.75 -15.81 3.62
CA ASN A 106 5.51 -15.52 2.20
C ASN A 106 6.11 -14.16 1.81
N VAL A 107 6.17 -13.19 2.72
CA VAL A 107 6.92 -11.96 2.47
C VAL A 107 8.40 -12.26 2.25
N ARG A 108 8.99 -13.17 3.03
CA ARG A 108 10.38 -13.61 2.84
C ARG A 108 10.61 -14.38 1.54
N SER A 109 9.67 -15.17 1.05
CA SER A 109 9.89 -15.90 -0.21
C SER A 109 9.96 -14.99 -1.44
N PHE A 110 9.36 -13.80 -1.37
CA PHE A 110 9.46 -12.79 -2.43
C PHE A 110 10.74 -11.91 -2.32
N GLU A 111 11.66 -12.22 -1.42
CA GLU A 111 12.92 -11.48 -1.23
C GLU A 111 13.74 -11.43 -2.52
N SER A 112 13.90 -12.55 -3.23
CA SER A 112 14.66 -12.58 -4.48
C SER A 112 14.07 -11.66 -5.55
N ILE A 113 12.73 -11.64 -5.68
CA ILE A 113 12.02 -10.75 -6.60
C ILE A 113 12.31 -9.29 -6.24
N ARG A 114 12.16 -8.91 -4.96
CA ARG A 114 12.41 -7.53 -4.51
C ARG A 114 13.84 -7.10 -4.74
N GLN A 115 14.81 -7.99 -4.47
CA GLN A 115 16.22 -7.73 -4.70
C GLN A 115 16.55 -7.55 -6.18
N ASP A 116 16.02 -8.42 -7.05
CA ASP A 116 16.24 -8.32 -8.51
C ASP A 116 15.69 -7.01 -9.06
N GLU A 117 14.47 -6.65 -8.67
CA GLU A 117 13.84 -5.41 -9.08
C GLU A 117 14.56 -4.18 -8.50
N ALA A 118 15.09 -4.25 -7.28
CA ALA A 118 15.83 -3.15 -6.67
C ALA A 118 17.15 -2.89 -7.41
N LEU A 119 17.86 -3.96 -7.80
CA LEU A 119 19.04 -3.86 -8.65
C LEU A 119 18.68 -3.28 -10.01
N HIS A 120 17.57 -3.71 -10.61
CA HIS A 120 17.07 -3.18 -11.86
C HIS A 120 16.71 -1.69 -11.77
N LEU A 121 16.13 -1.25 -10.64
CA LEU A 121 15.85 0.16 -10.36
C LEU A 121 17.15 0.97 -10.23
N ILE A 122 18.16 0.45 -9.53
CA ILE A 122 19.48 1.09 -9.39
C ILE A 122 20.17 1.25 -10.75
N SER A 123 20.14 0.21 -11.59
CA SER A 123 20.68 0.32 -12.96
C SER A 123 19.89 1.31 -13.82
N SER A 124 18.61 1.49 -13.51
CA SER A 124 17.66 2.29 -14.28
C SER A 124 17.31 3.61 -13.61
N ILE A 125 18.16 4.20 -12.75
CA ILE A 125 17.89 5.42 -11.96
C ILE A 125 17.38 6.64 -12.79
N LYS A 126 17.40 6.56 -14.13
CA LYS A 126 16.74 7.52 -15.03
C LYS A 126 15.22 7.29 -15.25
N THR A 127 14.65 6.14 -14.93
CA THR A 127 13.27 5.75 -15.28
C THR A 127 12.52 5.13 -14.10
N LEU A 128 11.79 6.01 -13.41
CA LEU A 128 10.57 5.81 -12.60
C LEU A 128 10.55 4.65 -11.59
N ALA A 129 10.61 5.02 -10.30
CA ALA A 129 10.32 4.13 -9.17
C ALA A 129 8.91 3.46 -9.23
N SER A 130 7.99 3.95 -10.05
CA SER A 130 6.67 3.32 -10.26
C SER A 130 6.77 2.04 -11.11
N SER A 131 7.76 1.96 -11.99
CA SER A 131 8.05 0.74 -12.75
C SER A 131 8.54 -0.38 -11.84
N TYR A 132 9.37 -0.04 -10.84
CA TYR A 132 9.85 -0.97 -9.82
C TYR A 132 8.71 -1.56 -8.98
N THR A 133 7.85 -0.72 -8.39
CA THR A 133 6.77 -1.20 -7.51
C THR A 133 5.76 -2.05 -8.28
N SER A 134 5.39 -1.64 -9.50
CA SER A 134 4.51 -2.44 -10.35
C SER A 134 5.15 -3.78 -10.75
N SER A 135 6.43 -3.81 -11.09
CA SER A 135 7.11 -5.03 -11.52
C SER A 135 7.21 -6.07 -10.40
N VAL A 136 7.63 -5.66 -9.20
CA VAL A 136 7.68 -6.55 -8.02
C VAL A 136 6.32 -7.20 -7.76
N VAL A 137 5.26 -6.38 -7.70
CA VAL A 137 3.92 -6.86 -7.36
C VAL A 137 3.37 -7.77 -8.48
N CYS A 138 3.55 -7.40 -9.75
CA CYS A 138 3.14 -8.22 -10.88
C CYS A 138 3.86 -9.58 -10.89
N ARG A 139 5.18 -9.60 -10.63
CA ARG A 139 5.94 -10.86 -10.56
C ARG A 139 5.56 -11.71 -9.34
N ALA A 140 5.26 -11.10 -8.20
CA ALA A 140 4.78 -11.82 -7.02
C ALA A 140 3.35 -12.37 -7.21
N ALA A 141 2.50 -11.68 -7.98
CA ALA A 141 1.11 -12.06 -8.21
C ALA A 141 0.92 -13.05 -9.38
N PHE A 142 1.71 -12.91 -10.45
CA PHE A 142 1.51 -13.60 -11.73
C PHE A 142 2.78 -14.20 -12.34
N GLY A 143 3.89 -14.31 -11.60
CA GLY A 143 5.20 -14.69 -12.14
C GLY A 143 5.18 -15.96 -13.02
N LYS A 144 4.56 -17.05 -12.57
CA LYS A 144 4.42 -18.32 -13.31
C LYS A 144 3.55 -18.14 -14.54
N HIS A 145 2.46 -17.38 -14.41
CA HIS A 145 1.53 -17.12 -15.50
C HIS A 145 2.20 -16.32 -16.62
N ILE A 146 2.96 -15.28 -16.28
CA ILE A 146 3.73 -14.47 -17.23
C ILE A 146 4.81 -15.34 -17.90
N ASN A 147 5.61 -16.08 -17.12
CA ASN A 147 6.66 -16.95 -17.66
C ASN A 147 6.11 -18.06 -18.57
N LYS A 148 4.91 -18.58 -18.28
CA LYS A 148 4.23 -19.58 -19.10
C LYS A 148 3.75 -19.00 -20.44
N LEU A 149 3.29 -17.75 -20.45
CA LEU A 149 2.89 -17.05 -21.67
C LEU A 149 4.11 -16.71 -22.54
N GLU A 150 5.25 -16.40 -21.92
CA GLU A 150 6.50 -16.04 -22.61
C GLU A 150 7.33 -17.26 -23.06
N GLY A 151 6.91 -18.49 -22.74
CA GLY A 151 7.61 -19.72 -23.17
C GLY A 151 9.01 -19.90 -22.54
N THR A 152 9.39 -19.05 -21.61
CA THR A 152 10.67 -19.09 -20.90
C THR A 152 10.63 -20.12 -19.77
N LYS A 153 11.50 -21.14 -19.83
CA LYS A 153 11.73 -22.04 -18.69
C LYS A 153 12.26 -21.20 -17.52
N ALA A 154 11.60 -21.34 -16.37
CA ALA A 154 11.78 -20.52 -15.17
C ALA A 154 13.24 -20.20 -14.84
N ALA A 155 13.58 -18.91 -14.84
CA ALA A 155 14.67 -18.41 -14.02
C ALA A 155 14.22 -18.47 -12.55
N THR A 156 14.46 -19.63 -11.93
CA THR A 156 14.69 -19.83 -10.49
C THR A 156 13.87 -18.98 -9.51
N GLY A 157 12.54 -18.98 -9.64
CA GLY A 157 11.66 -18.93 -8.48
C GLY A 157 11.46 -20.37 -8.01
N GLN A 158 11.82 -20.69 -6.76
CA GLN A 158 11.68 -22.05 -6.21
C GLN A 158 10.32 -22.64 -6.57
N LEU A 159 10.34 -23.84 -7.16
CA LEU A 159 9.22 -24.59 -7.74
C LEU A 159 8.11 -25.01 -6.74
N GLY A 160 7.96 -24.32 -5.62
CA GLY A 160 7.05 -24.66 -4.54
C GLY A 160 6.33 -23.49 -3.87
N HIS A 161 6.46 -22.25 -4.36
CA HIS A 161 5.73 -21.11 -3.78
C HIS A 161 4.41 -20.85 -4.51
N GLU A 162 3.31 -20.71 -3.77
CA GLU A 162 2.02 -20.30 -4.31
C GLU A 162 2.04 -18.80 -4.60
N GLU A 163 1.52 -18.40 -5.76
CA GLU A 163 1.35 -17.00 -6.14
C GLU A 163 0.03 -16.45 -5.58
N LEU A 164 -0.17 -15.13 -5.68
CA LEU A 164 -1.43 -14.51 -5.23
C LEU A 164 -2.67 -15.21 -5.80
N VAL A 165 -2.67 -15.46 -7.11
CA VAL A 165 -3.79 -16.11 -7.80
C VAL A 165 -3.94 -17.57 -7.34
N ASP A 166 -2.84 -18.30 -7.17
CA ASP A 166 -2.85 -19.68 -6.68
C ASP A 166 -3.48 -19.77 -5.28
N VAL A 167 -3.09 -18.86 -4.37
CA VAL A 167 -3.62 -18.77 -3.00
C VAL A 167 -5.12 -18.46 -3.03
N LEU A 168 -5.56 -17.48 -3.82
CA LEU A 168 -6.97 -17.12 -3.92
C LEU A 168 -7.83 -18.27 -4.49
N LEU A 169 -7.32 -18.98 -5.48
CA LEU A 169 -7.99 -20.16 -6.05
C LEU A 169 -8.03 -21.32 -5.06
N ARG A 170 -6.95 -21.57 -4.31
CA ARG A 170 -6.94 -22.58 -3.23
C ARG A 170 -7.93 -22.24 -2.13
N ILE A 171 -7.98 -20.98 -1.72
CA ILE A 171 -8.94 -20.50 -0.71
C ILE A 171 -10.37 -20.73 -1.21
N GLN A 172 -10.67 -20.40 -2.48
CA GLN A 172 -11.97 -20.69 -3.10
C GLN A 172 -12.29 -22.19 -3.14
N ALA A 173 -11.32 -23.04 -3.47
CA ALA A 173 -11.50 -24.49 -3.54
C ALA A 173 -11.67 -25.15 -2.16
N SER A 174 -11.24 -24.49 -1.09
CA SER A 174 -11.39 -25.03 0.25
C SER A 174 -12.78 -24.76 0.82
N CYS A 175 -13.52 -25.82 1.17
CA CYS A 175 -14.82 -25.73 1.86
C CYS A 175 -14.71 -25.33 3.34
N LYS A 176 -13.59 -24.71 3.76
CA LYS A 176 -13.28 -24.41 5.16
C LYS A 176 -13.88 -23.09 5.66
N TYR A 177 -14.57 -22.37 4.78
CA TYR A 177 -14.91 -20.97 4.96
C TYR A 177 -16.42 -20.78 5.06
N GLN A 178 -16.84 -19.93 6.02
CA GLN A 178 -18.26 -19.69 6.32
C GLN A 178 -18.95 -18.92 5.18
N VAL A 179 -18.22 -18.07 4.45
CA VAL A 179 -18.73 -17.35 3.29
C VAL A 179 -18.05 -17.87 2.02
N PRO A 180 -18.81 -18.41 1.05
CA PRO A 180 -18.25 -18.88 -0.22
C PRO A 180 -17.59 -17.74 -1.00
N ILE A 181 -16.38 -17.99 -1.53
CA ILE A 181 -15.66 -17.03 -2.36
C ILE A 181 -15.96 -17.33 -3.84
N THR A 182 -16.54 -16.35 -4.54
CA THR A 182 -16.87 -16.47 -5.95
C THR A 182 -15.70 -16.02 -6.83
N LYS A 183 -15.77 -16.37 -8.14
CA LYS A 183 -14.80 -15.84 -9.12
C LYS A 183 -14.86 -14.31 -9.23
N HIS A 184 -16.02 -13.69 -8.98
CA HIS A 184 -16.15 -12.23 -8.97
C HIS A 184 -15.40 -11.60 -7.80
N ASN A 185 -15.45 -12.22 -6.61
CA ASN A 185 -14.65 -11.79 -5.46
C ASN A 185 -13.15 -11.84 -5.77
N ILE A 186 -12.68 -12.93 -6.39
CA ILE A 186 -11.25 -13.05 -6.76
C ILE A 186 -10.86 -11.95 -7.76
N LYS A 187 -11.69 -11.73 -8.79
CA LYS A 187 -11.43 -10.69 -9.79
C LYS A 187 -11.43 -9.27 -9.19
N ALA A 188 -12.26 -9.02 -8.18
CA ALA A 188 -12.33 -7.73 -7.49
C ALA A 188 -11.15 -7.50 -6.52
N VAL A 189 -10.66 -8.56 -5.87
CA VAL A 189 -9.57 -8.45 -4.87
C VAL A 189 -8.17 -8.32 -5.49
N ILE A 190 -7.97 -8.85 -6.69
CA ILE A 190 -6.69 -8.70 -7.42
C ILE A 190 -6.31 -7.22 -7.62
N PRO A 191 -7.16 -6.35 -8.22
CA PRO A 191 -6.82 -4.95 -8.41
C PRO A 191 -6.60 -4.19 -7.09
N ASP A 192 -7.33 -4.50 -6.02
CA ASP A 192 -7.07 -3.93 -4.68
C ASP A 192 -5.63 -4.16 -4.22
N MET A 193 -5.13 -5.38 -4.42
CA MET A 193 -3.78 -5.77 -4.01
C MET A 193 -2.70 -5.17 -4.90
N LEU A 194 -2.99 -4.95 -6.18
CA LEU A 194 -2.06 -4.31 -7.10
C LEU A 194 -1.99 -2.80 -6.86
N VAL A 195 -3.12 -2.11 -6.93
CA VAL A 195 -3.21 -0.64 -6.83
C VAL A 195 -2.76 -0.17 -5.44
N GLY A 196 -3.26 -0.82 -4.38
CA GLY A 196 -2.93 -0.45 -3.00
C GLY A 196 -1.44 -0.59 -2.64
N VAL A 197 -0.70 -1.44 -3.36
CA VAL A 197 0.73 -1.68 -3.11
C VAL A 197 1.63 -0.89 -4.06
N ILE A 198 1.15 -0.38 -5.20
CA ILE A 198 1.99 0.37 -6.14
C ILE A 198 2.16 1.83 -5.71
N ASP A 199 1.07 2.54 -5.41
CA ASP A 199 1.09 3.99 -5.23
C ASP A 199 1.73 4.43 -3.90
N ASN A 200 1.52 3.64 -2.83
CA ASN A 200 1.99 3.96 -1.48
C ASN A 200 3.53 3.95 -1.32
N PRO A 201 4.25 2.86 -1.67
CA PRO A 201 5.71 2.84 -1.58
C PRO A 201 6.36 3.70 -2.66
N PHE A 202 5.77 3.83 -3.85
CA PHE A 202 6.28 4.69 -4.91
C PHE A 202 6.41 6.15 -4.44
N THR A 203 5.30 6.71 -3.96
CA THR A 203 5.29 8.08 -3.44
C THR A 203 6.23 8.24 -2.25
N THR A 204 6.32 7.25 -1.37
CA THR A 204 7.25 7.28 -0.23
C THR A 204 8.71 7.36 -0.67
N ILE A 205 9.12 6.56 -1.67
CA ILE A 205 10.48 6.59 -2.24
C ILE A 205 10.75 7.94 -2.89
N GLU A 206 9.82 8.42 -3.72
CA GLU A 206 9.96 9.71 -4.41
C GLU A 206 10.14 10.87 -3.41
N TRP A 207 9.27 10.94 -2.38
CA TRP A 207 9.38 11.94 -1.33
C TRP A 207 10.67 11.79 -0.53
N THR A 208 11.08 10.57 -0.18
CA THR A 208 12.33 10.33 0.54
C THR A 208 13.54 10.83 -0.25
N VAL A 209 13.63 10.52 -1.55
CA VAL A 209 14.72 10.99 -2.42
C VAL A 209 14.67 12.51 -2.58
N SER A 210 13.48 13.08 -2.76
CA SER A 210 13.27 14.53 -2.86
C SER A 210 13.73 15.25 -1.57
N GLU A 211 13.40 14.71 -0.40
CA GLU A 211 13.77 15.31 0.88
C GLU A 211 15.28 15.17 1.16
N MET A 212 15.88 14.03 0.82
CA MET A 212 17.32 13.82 0.97
C MET A 212 18.14 14.71 0.02
N THR A 213 17.67 14.94 -1.21
CA THR A 213 18.36 15.83 -2.17
C THR A 213 18.25 17.30 -1.78
N ARG A 214 17.16 17.71 -1.12
CA ARG A 214 16.99 19.05 -0.55
C ARG A 214 17.80 19.30 0.71
N ASN A 215 18.19 18.24 1.43
CA ASN A 215 18.95 18.34 2.68
C ASN A 215 20.31 17.60 2.59
N PRO A 216 21.36 18.22 2.03
CA PRO A 216 22.65 17.56 1.79
C PRO A 216 23.30 16.95 3.04
N GLY A 217 23.12 17.55 4.22
CA GLY A 217 23.64 17.01 5.48
C GLY A 217 22.98 15.69 5.87
N VAL A 218 21.68 15.54 5.60
CA VAL A 218 20.93 14.30 5.82
C VAL A 218 21.41 13.21 4.85
N MET A 219 21.60 13.56 3.57
CA MET A 219 22.15 12.64 2.57
C MET A 219 23.56 12.17 2.95
N ALA A 220 24.45 13.10 3.35
CA ALA A 220 25.82 12.77 3.75
C ALA A 220 25.85 11.85 4.97
N LYS A 221 24.99 12.12 5.96
CA LYS A 221 24.84 11.27 7.14
C LYS A 221 24.36 9.87 6.74
N ALA A 222 23.31 9.77 5.93
CA ALA A 222 22.78 8.49 5.47
C ALA A 222 23.84 7.65 4.73
N GLN A 223 24.59 8.27 3.81
CA GLN A 223 25.68 7.61 3.09
C GLN A 223 26.82 7.17 4.03
N SER A 224 27.17 7.99 5.03
CA SER A 224 28.19 7.64 6.01
C SER A 224 27.76 6.45 6.88
N GLU A 225 26.51 6.43 7.35
CA GLU A 225 25.96 5.33 8.14
C GLU A 225 25.94 4.03 7.35
N THR A 226 25.54 4.06 6.08
CA THR A 226 25.63 2.88 5.20
C THR A 226 27.07 2.42 5.03
N ARG A 227 28.02 3.33 4.78
CA ARG A 227 29.44 2.97 4.60
C ARG A 227 30.06 2.36 5.84
N GLU A 228 29.75 2.89 7.02
CA GLU A 228 30.26 2.34 8.29
C GLU A 228 29.62 0.98 8.61
N ALA A 229 28.32 0.81 8.37
CA ALA A 229 27.63 -0.46 8.59
C ALA A 229 28.26 -1.61 7.79
N PHE A 230 28.77 -1.35 6.58
CA PHE A 230 29.35 -2.37 5.69
C PHE A 230 30.89 -2.29 5.55
N ARG A 231 31.58 -1.54 6.41
CA ARG A 231 33.02 -1.26 6.29
C ARG A 231 33.92 -2.51 6.32
N GLY A 232 33.47 -3.58 6.96
CA GLY A 232 34.17 -4.87 7.07
C GLY A 232 33.80 -5.91 6.01
N GLU A 233 32.76 -5.67 5.21
CA GLU A 233 32.18 -6.66 4.29
C GLU A 233 32.69 -6.49 2.84
N LYS A 234 34.01 -6.38 2.68
CA LYS A 234 34.65 -6.07 1.38
C LYS A 234 34.33 -7.05 0.24
N ASP A 235 33.97 -8.30 0.58
CA ASP A 235 33.64 -9.35 -0.38
C ASP A 235 32.13 -9.49 -0.66
N LYS A 236 31.28 -8.71 0.03
CA LYS A 236 29.83 -8.82 -0.13
C LYS A 236 29.37 -8.02 -1.35
N LYS A 237 29.09 -8.75 -2.43
CA LYS A 237 28.64 -8.18 -3.71
C LYS A 237 27.18 -7.70 -3.70
N LYS A 238 26.37 -8.10 -2.71
CA LYS A 238 24.93 -7.82 -2.66
C LYS A 238 24.48 -7.58 -1.22
N ILE A 239 23.76 -6.49 -0.98
CA ILE A 239 23.08 -6.21 0.30
C ILE A 239 21.79 -7.04 0.33
N GLU A 240 21.57 -7.77 1.42
CA GLU A 240 20.38 -8.59 1.65
C GLU A 240 19.38 -7.85 2.55
N GLU A 241 18.11 -8.29 2.59
CA GLU A 241 17.10 -7.63 3.43
C GLU A 241 17.35 -7.84 4.93
N THR A 242 18.05 -8.90 5.28
CA THR A 242 18.52 -9.18 6.65
C THR A 242 19.47 -8.09 7.17
N ASP A 243 20.21 -7.43 6.28
CA ASP A 243 21.17 -6.38 6.62
C ASP A 243 20.51 -5.07 7.03
N ILE A 244 19.20 -4.92 6.74
CA ILE A 244 18.41 -3.73 7.12
C ILE A 244 18.43 -3.52 8.64
N GLN A 245 18.63 -4.58 9.43
CA GLN A 245 18.75 -4.48 10.89
C GLN A 245 19.94 -3.61 11.33
N HIS A 246 21.02 -3.57 10.53
CA HIS A 246 22.18 -2.73 10.78
C HIS A 246 21.96 -1.26 10.38
N LEU A 247 20.86 -0.97 9.68
CA LEU A 247 20.52 0.33 9.12
C LEU A 247 19.31 1.01 9.80
N LEU A 248 18.90 0.56 11.00
CA LEU A 248 17.69 1.05 11.68
C LEU A 248 17.63 2.57 11.85
N ASN A 249 18.78 3.25 11.90
CA ASN A 249 18.84 4.71 12.02
C ASN A 249 18.35 5.44 10.75
N LEU A 250 18.44 4.84 9.57
CA LEU A 250 17.96 5.43 8.31
C LEU A 250 16.44 5.60 8.28
N TYR A 251 15.67 4.77 8.97
CA TYR A 251 14.20 4.89 9.03
C TYR A 251 13.73 6.21 9.66
N THR A 252 14.56 6.83 10.50
CA THR A 252 14.20 8.10 11.15
C THR A 252 14.30 9.30 10.23
N VAL A 253 14.93 9.16 9.06
CA VAL A 253 15.12 10.23 8.08
C VAL A 253 13.85 10.48 7.24
N SER A 254 13.04 9.47 6.98
CA SER A 254 11.86 9.59 6.10
C SER A 254 10.65 10.30 6.72
N PHE A 255 10.65 10.64 8.02
CA PHE A 255 9.44 11.08 8.73
C PHE A 255 9.63 12.24 9.73
N ARG A 256 10.67 13.07 9.57
CA ARG A 256 10.81 14.31 10.37
C ARG A 256 10.32 15.54 9.63
#